data_AF-A0A212F9U8-F1
#
_entry.id   AF-A0A212F9U8-F1
#
_cell.length_a   1.000
_cell.length_b   1.000
_cell.length_c   1.000
_cell.angle_alpha   90.00
_cell.angle_beta   90.00
_cell.angle_gamma   90.00
#
_symmetry.space_group_name_H-M   'P 1'
#
loop_
_entity.id
_entity.type
_entity.pdbx_description
1 polymer ?
#
loop_
_entity_poly.entity_id
_entity_poly.type
_entity_poly.pdbx_seq_one_letter_code
_entity_poly.pdbx_strand_id
1 'polypeptide(L)'
;MTNAIEVFNVACVEEDCEDWEGKSIPHGLLYVPGPGVCSICVCYHSKPMWCKAIYCDPPYFCKNFRVGDRCCEFECLDPPGQDTRYRERQRLRALILAGNSSAYQLTNINSFTIIAVAVARLV
;
A
#
# COMPACT_ATOMS: atom_id res chain seq x y z
N MET A 1 -62.37 11.84 -0.74
CA MET A 1 -61.36 12.42 0.17
C MET A 1 -60.88 11.31 1.09
N THR A 2 -59.78 10.66 0.74
CA THR A 2 -59.07 9.73 1.65
C THR A 2 -57.58 9.95 1.42
N ASN A 3 -56.91 10.37 2.49
CA ASN A 3 -55.57 10.92 2.51
C ASN A 3 -54.51 9.84 2.25
N ALA A 4 -53.63 10.08 1.28
CA ALA A 4 -52.37 9.35 1.15
C ALA A 4 -51.38 9.94 2.17
N ILE A 5 -51.04 9.16 3.19
CA ILE A 5 -49.89 9.42 4.05
C ILE A 5 -48.67 9.05 3.19
N GLU A 6 -47.96 10.05 2.66
CA GLU A 6 -46.66 9.85 2.06
C GLU A 6 -45.67 9.44 3.15
N VAL A 7 -45.42 8.13 3.25
CA VAL A 7 -44.32 7.59 4.04
C VAL A 7 -43.03 8.00 3.32
N PHE A 8 -42.43 9.12 3.75
CA PHE A 8 -41.05 9.44 3.39
C PHE A 8 -40.15 8.36 4.01
N ASN A 9 -39.77 7.37 3.20
CA ASN A 9 -38.64 6.51 3.49
C ASN A 9 -37.38 7.38 3.47
N VAL A 10 -37.02 7.96 4.61
CA VAL A 10 -35.70 8.53 4.82
C VAL A 10 -34.72 7.35 4.89
N ALA A 11 -34.23 6.92 3.73
CA ALA A 11 -33.06 6.08 3.68
C ALA A 11 -31.89 6.91 4.24
N CYS A 12 -31.23 6.41 5.30
CA CYS A 12 -29.97 6.97 5.77
C CYS A 12 -28.91 6.69 4.70
N VAL A 13 -28.83 7.55 3.68
CA VAL A 13 -27.79 7.47 2.67
C VAL A 13 -26.54 8.08 3.31
N GLU A 14 -25.58 7.23 3.65
CA GLU A 14 -24.27 7.69 4.06
C GLU A 14 -23.51 8.19 2.82
N GLU A 15 -22.97 9.40 2.90
CA GLU A 15 -22.28 10.01 1.77
C GLU A 15 -20.89 9.39 1.58
N ASP A 16 -20.65 8.91 0.35
CA ASP A 16 -19.36 8.42 -0.13
C ASP A 16 -18.33 9.56 -0.26
N CYS A 17 -17.06 9.20 -0.25
CA CYS A 17 -15.94 10.09 -0.54
C CYS A 17 -15.47 9.90 -1.97
N GLU A 18 -14.65 10.82 -2.46
CA GLU A 18 -14.00 10.71 -3.76
C GLU A 18 -12.50 10.58 -3.54
N ASP A 19 -11.85 9.59 -4.16
CA ASP A 19 -10.40 9.52 -4.19
C ASP A 19 -9.82 10.48 -5.25
N TRP A 20 -8.49 10.52 -5.34
CA TRP A 20 -7.80 11.44 -6.23
C TRP A 20 -7.95 11.11 -7.73
N GLU A 21 -8.44 9.92 -8.07
CA GLU A 21 -8.75 9.51 -9.45
C GLU A 21 -10.23 9.77 -9.80
N GLY A 22 -11.01 10.32 -8.87
CA GLY A 22 -12.43 10.59 -9.04
C GLY A 22 -13.33 9.39 -8.74
N LYS A 23 -12.82 8.38 -8.03
CA LYS A 23 -13.56 7.16 -7.73
C LYS A 23 -14.31 7.29 -6.40
N SER A 24 -15.57 6.84 -6.40
CA SER A 24 -16.39 6.76 -5.18
C SER A 24 -15.82 5.73 -4.20
N ILE A 25 -15.60 6.18 -2.96
CA ILE A 25 -15.17 5.39 -1.82
C ILE A 25 -16.36 5.28 -0.86
N PRO A 26 -16.90 4.07 -0.65
CA PRO A 26 -17.99 3.85 0.29
C PRO A 26 -17.68 4.34 1.70
N HIS A 27 -18.71 4.86 2.37
CA HIS A 27 -18.64 5.20 3.78
C HIS A 27 -18.04 4.07 4.63
N GLY A 28 -17.21 4.43 5.61
CA GLY A 28 -16.56 3.49 6.53
C GLY A 28 -15.33 2.78 5.98
N LEU A 29 -15.00 2.94 4.69
CA LEU A 29 -13.80 2.31 4.11
C LEU A 29 -12.54 3.18 4.23
N LEU A 30 -11.40 2.50 4.28
CA LEU A 30 -10.08 3.13 4.28
C LEU A 30 -9.64 3.50 2.86
N TYR A 31 -9.10 4.70 2.69
CA TYR A 31 -8.55 5.18 1.42
C TYR A 31 -7.41 6.17 1.63
N VAL A 32 -6.67 6.46 0.56
CA VAL A 32 -5.65 7.51 0.52
C VAL A 32 -6.25 8.71 -0.22
N PRO A 33 -6.40 9.88 0.41
CA PRO A 33 -7.18 10.98 -0.14
C PRO A 33 -6.47 11.77 -1.25
N GLY A 34 -5.17 11.57 -1.45
CA GLY A 34 -4.40 12.32 -2.44
C GLY A 34 -3.17 11.56 -2.94
N PRO A 35 -2.67 11.86 -4.14
CA PRO A 35 -1.60 11.09 -4.78
C PRO A 35 -0.32 11.09 -3.93
N GLY A 36 0.07 12.25 -3.39
CA GLY A 36 1.26 12.41 -2.53
C GLY A 36 0.97 12.39 -1.03
N VAL A 37 -0.27 12.13 -0.61
CA VAL A 37 -0.64 12.19 0.81
C VAL A 37 -0.24 10.89 1.50
N CYS A 38 0.69 10.97 2.45
CA CYS A 38 1.11 9.83 3.25
C CYS A 38 0.25 9.62 4.50
N SER A 39 -1.07 9.56 4.30
CA SER A 39 -2.01 9.15 5.33
C SER A 39 -3.10 8.28 4.73
N ILE A 40 -3.49 7.25 5.47
CA ILE A 40 -4.67 6.45 5.19
C ILE A 40 -5.80 6.90 6.12
N CYS A 41 -6.96 7.20 5.58
CA CYS A 41 -8.11 7.76 6.30
C CYS A 41 -9.35 6.90 6.08
N VAL A 42 -10.30 6.95 7.01
CA VAL A 42 -11.64 6.37 6.83
C VAL A 42 -12.53 7.41 6.12
N CYS A 43 -13.30 6.99 5.14
CA CYS A 43 -14.34 7.82 4.55
C CYS A 43 -15.53 7.98 5.52
N TYR A 44 -15.87 9.21 5.87
CA TYR A 44 -17.00 9.51 6.75
C TYR A 44 -17.71 10.79 6.33
N HIS A 45 -18.95 10.67 5.86
CA HIS A 45 -19.77 11.76 5.32
C HIS A 45 -18.97 12.66 4.36
N SER A 46 -18.58 12.10 3.21
CA SER A 46 -17.82 12.78 2.16
C SER A 46 -16.46 13.39 2.59
N LYS A 47 -15.96 13.04 3.79
CA LYS A 47 -14.72 13.59 4.34
C LYS A 47 -13.75 12.50 4.82
N PRO A 48 -12.42 12.72 4.69
CA PRO A 48 -11.42 11.87 5.31
C PRO A 48 -11.39 12.11 6.83
N MET A 49 -11.65 11.07 7.61
CA MET A 49 -11.63 11.10 9.07
C MET A 49 -10.72 10.01 9.65
N TRP A 50 -10.31 10.16 10.91
CA TRP A 50 -9.49 9.17 11.64
C TRP A 50 -8.24 8.70 10.88
N CYS A 51 -7.49 9.65 10.32
CA CYS A 51 -6.32 9.36 9.50
C CYS A 51 -5.13 8.85 10.32
N LYS A 52 -4.42 7.86 9.77
CA LYS A 52 -3.13 7.36 10.27
C LYS A 52 -2.02 7.70 9.29
N ALA A 53 -0.89 8.16 9.81
CA ALA A 53 0.30 8.44 9.01
C ALA A 53 0.92 7.15 8.45
N ILE A 54 1.33 7.21 7.18
CA ILE A 54 2.16 6.20 6.52
C ILE A 54 3.60 6.66 6.66
N TYR A 55 4.44 5.81 7.24
CA TYR A 55 5.87 6.05 7.34
C TYR A 55 6.60 5.34 6.19
N CYS A 56 7.37 6.11 5.43
CA CYS A 56 8.16 5.61 4.31
C CYS A 56 9.63 5.43 4.73
N ASP A 57 10.22 4.29 4.40
CA ASP A 57 11.66 4.07 4.56
C ASP A 57 12.40 4.57 3.30
N PRO A 58 13.16 5.68 3.39
CA PRO A 58 13.94 6.17 2.26
C PRO A 58 15.05 5.18 1.87
N PRO A 59 15.56 5.27 0.63
CA PRO A 59 16.55 4.33 0.14
C PRO A 59 17.93 4.52 0.77
N TYR A 60 18.29 3.66 1.73
CA TYR A 60 19.58 3.70 2.47
C TYR A 60 20.86 3.63 1.60
N PHE A 61 20.79 3.11 0.37
CA PHE A 61 21.94 2.96 -0.53
C PHE A 61 22.00 4.01 -1.64
N CYS A 62 21.06 4.94 -1.66
CA CYS A 62 21.04 6.02 -2.63
C CYS A 62 21.37 7.33 -1.91
N LYS A 63 22.47 7.98 -2.30
CA LYS A 63 22.92 9.23 -1.68
C LYS A 63 22.05 10.40 -2.10
N ASN A 64 21.73 10.46 -3.40
CA ASN A 64 20.88 11.49 -3.97
C ASN A 64 19.59 10.84 -4.45
N PHE A 65 18.48 11.16 -3.82
CA PHE A 65 17.16 10.71 -4.28
C PHE A 65 16.19 11.88 -4.35
N ARG A 66 15.20 11.75 -5.22
CA ARG A 66 14.02 12.62 -5.24
C ARG A 66 12.80 11.85 -4.76
N VAL A 67 11.89 12.55 -4.09
CA VAL A 67 10.56 12.03 -3.76
C VAL A 67 9.68 12.20 -5.00
N GLY A 68 8.92 11.16 -5.34
CA GLY A 68 7.97 11.18 -6.45
C GLY A 68 6.63 11.80 -6.07
N ASP A 69 5.69 11.75 -7.01
CA ASP A 69 4.35 12.32 -6.83
C ASP A 69 3.45 11.44 -5.94
N ARG A 70 3.80 10.15 -5.79
CA ARG A 70 3.06 9.22 -4.93
C ARG A 70 3.71 9.04 -3.56
N CYS A 71 2.88 8.77 -2.55
CA CYS A 71 3.40 8.45 -1.22
C CYS A 71 4.38 7.26 -1.27
N CYS A 72 5.54 7.43 -0.63
CA CYS A 72 6.67 6.48 -0.61
C CYS A 72 7.32 6.20 -1.98
N GLU A 73 7.05 7.01 -3.00
CA GLU A 73 7.76 6.95 -4.26
C GLU A 73 9.10 7.68 -4.13
N PHE A 74 10.19 6.96 -4.40
CA PHE A 74 11.54 7.52 -4.38
C PHE A 74 12.27 7.12 -5.65
N GLU A 75 12.95 8.08 -6.26
CA GLU A 75 13.79 7.85 -7.42
C GLU A 75 15.24 8.19 -7.11
N CYS A 76 16.13 7.25 -7.44
CA CYS A 76 17.55 7.41 -7.21
C CYS A 76 18.21 8.21 -8.35
N LEU A 77 18.94 9.26 -7.98
CA LEU A 77 19.62 10.20 -8.87
C LEU A 77 21.14 9.96 -8.95
N ASP A 78 21.65 8.96 -8.23
CA ASP A 78 23.08 8.66 -8.24
C ASP A 78 23.55 8.26 -9.65
N PRO A 79 24.81 8.57 -10.02
CA PRO A 79 25.35 8.20 -11.32
C PRO A 79 25.26 6.68 -11.58
N PRO A 80 25.09 6.27 -12.85
CA PRO A 80 24.98 4.86 -13.21
C PRO A 80 26.18 4.07 -12.67
N GLY A 81 25.92 2.97 -11.95
CA GLY A 81 26.93 2.11 -11.33
C GLY A 81 27.03 2.22 -9.81
N GLN A 82 26.54 3.30 -9.19
CA GLN A 82 26.37 3.40 -7.74
C GLN A 82 25.02 2.84 -7.23
N ASP A 83 24.11 2.49 -8.15
CA ASP A 83 22.72 2.09 -7.89
C ASP A 83 22.50 0.56 -7.90
N THR A 84 23.53 -0.25 -8.20
CA THR A 84 23.40 -1.70 -8.39
C THR A 84 22.75 -2.41 -7.19
N ARG A 85 23.20 -2.09 -5.97
CA ARG A 85 22.63 -2.60 -4.71
C ARG A 85 21.20 -2.12 -4.46
N TYR A 86 20.90 -0.89 -4.84
CA TYR A 86 19.56 -0.33 -4.71
C TYR A 86 18.56 -1.07 -5.62
N ARG A 87 18.93 -1.29 -6.89
CA ARG A 87 18.12 -2.05 -7.86
C ARG A 87 17.94 -3.51 -7.47
N GLU A 88 18.99 -4.16 -6.97
CA GLU A 88 18.93 -5.53 -6.45
C GLU A 88 17.93 -5.64 -5.28
N ARG A 89 17.98 -4.71 -4.32
CA ARG A 89 17.02 -4.67 -3.22
C ARG A 89 15.59 -4.39 -3.69
N GLN A 90 15.38 -3.48 -4.64
CA GLN A 90 14.05 -3.24 -5.20
C GLN A 90 13.47 -4.49 -5.85
N ARG A 91 14.29 -5.21 -6.64
CA ARG A 91 13.91 -6.51 -7.22
C ARG A 91 13.55 -7.53 -6.13
N LEU A 92 14.35 -7.64 -5.07
CA LEU A 92 14.06 -8.55 -3.97
C LEU A 92 12.76 -8.20 -3.24
N ARG A 93 12.51 -6.91 -2.98
CA ARG A 93 11.23 -6.42 -2.41
C ARG A 93 10.05 -6.81 -3.31
N ALA A 94 10.17 -6.61 -4.63
CA ALA A 94 9.13 -6.99 -5.58
C ALA A 94 8.85 -8.50 -5.59
N LEU A 95 9.90 -9.34 -5.49
CA LEU A 95 9.75 -10.80 -5.39
C LEU A 95 9.01 -11.22 -4.11
N ILE A 96 9.38 -10.64 -2.96
CA ILE A 96 8.71 -10.91 -1.68
C ILE A 96 7.22 -10.50 -1.74
N LEU A 97 6.94 -9.31 -2.28
CA LEU A 97 5.57 -8.80 -2.42
C LEU A 97 4.72 -9.60 -3.42
N ALA A 98 5.34 -10.12 -4.48
CA ALA A 98 4.69 -11.03 -5.41
C ALA A 98 4.38 -12.42 -4.81
N GLY A 99 4.75 -12.66 -3.54
CA GLY A 99 4.60 -13.95 -2.89
C GLY A 99 5.56 -15.02 -3.44
N ASN A 100 6.53 -14.62 -4.27
CA ASN A 100 7.59 -15.50 -4.74
C ASN A 100 8.70 -15.54 -3.68
N SER A 101 8.38 -16.14 -2.55
CA SER A 101 9.30 -16.39 -1.43
C SER A 101 10.28 -17.51 -1.75
N SER A 102 10.91 -17.46 -2.92
CA SER A 102 12.10 -18.23 -3.23
C SER A 102 13.28 -17.52 -2.58
N ALA A 103 13.35 -17.53 -1.25
CA ALA A 103 14.57 -17.14 -0.56
C ALA A 103 15.69 -17.98 -1.16
N TYR A 104 16.72 -17.31 -1.72
CA TYR A 104 17.88 -18.00 -2.25
C TYR A 104 18.40 -18.94 -1.17
N GLN A 105 18.22 -20.24 -1.40
CA GLN A 105 18.95 -21.27 -0.71
C GLN A 105 20.42 -20.95 -0.96
N LEU A 106 21.06 -20.31 0.03
CA LEU A 106 22.50 -20.13 0.07
C LEU A 106 23.08 -21.54 -0.04
N THR A 107 23.50 -21.90 -1.25
CA THR A 107 24.27 -23.11 -1.49
C THR A 107 25.63 -22.90 -0.85
N ASN A 108 25.72 -23.20 0.44
CA ASN A 108 26.96 -23.57 1.07
C ASN A 108 26.70 -24.82 1.91
N ILE A 109 26.58 -25.94 1.20
CA ILE A 109 26.59 -27.27 1.80
C ILE A 109 28.03 -27.70 2.07
N ASN A 110 28.66 -27.04 3.05
CA ASN A 110 29.59 -27.74 3.92
C ASN A 110 28.96 -27.77 5.31
N SER A 111 28.32 -28.92 5.57
CA SER A 111 27.96 -29.46 6.87
C SER A 111 26.72 -28.91 7.61
N PHE A 112 25.78 -29.86 7.77
CA PHE A 112 24.63 -29.91 8.68
C PHE A 112 23.38 -29.09 8.30
N THR A 113 22.61 -29.71 7.42
CA THR A 113 21.17 -29.51 7.19
C THR A 113 20.38 -29.42 8.50
N ILE A 114 19.81 -28.26 8.80
CA ILE A 114 18.61 -28.16 9.64
C ILE A 114 17.48 -27.69 8.74
N ILE A 115 16.52 -28.60 8.56
CA ILE A 115 15.31 -28.46 7.76
C ILE A 115 14.46 -27.33 8.35
N ALA A 116 14.24 -26.25 7.60
CA ALA A 116 13.24 -25.25 7.94
C ALA A 116 11.99 -25.48 7.06
N VAL A 117 11.03 -26.12 7.71
CA VAL A 117 9.62 -26.40 7.37
C VAL A 117 9.04 -25.59 6.20
N ALA A 118 8.71 -26.31 5.12
CA ALA A 118 7.75 -25.85 4.13
C ALA A 118 6.36 -25.74 4.78
N VAL A 119 5.86 -24.52 5.00
CA VAL A 119 4.45 -24.30 5.33
C VAL A 119 3.67 -24.35 4.02
N ALA A 120 3.38 -25.56 3.55
CA ALA A 120 2.34 -25.77 2.56
C ALA A 120 0.99 -25.57 3.27
N ARG A 121 0.24 -24.55 2.83
CA ARG A 121 -1.13 -24.29 3.29
C ARG A 121 -2.02 -25.46 2.87
N LEU A 122 -2.60 -26.14 3.85
CA LEU A 122 -3.86 -26.87 3.73
C LEU A 122 -4.97 -25.89 4.10
N VAL A 123 -5.65 -25.35 3.10
CA VAL A 123 -7.10 -25.04 3.10
C VAL A 123 -7.59 -25.24 1.67
#